data_AF-A0A8S3IS44-F1
#
_entry.id   AF-A0A8S3IS44-F1
#
_cell.length_a   1.000
_cell.length_b   1.000
_cell.length_c   1.000
_cell.angle_alpha   90.00
_cell.angle_beta   90.00
_cell.angle_gamma   90.00
#
_symmetry.space_group_name_H-M   'P 1'
#
loop_
_entity.id
_entity.type
_entity.pdbx_description
1 polymer ?
#
loop_
_entity_poly.entity_id
_entity_poly.type
_entity_poly.pdbx_seq_one_letter_code
_entity_poly.pdbx_strand_id
1 'polypeptide(L)' 'MKITLHPEVQKNAVEILAIEMATDLPSTFDSNDCMRLVGYDMAKRAADKAYATAGIKPSDVQVVELHGTISIR' A
#
# COMPACT_ATOMS: atom_id res chain seq x y z
N MET A 1 -8.44 -18.26 0.25
CA MET A 1 -8.16 -18.53 -1.18
C MET A 1 -7.09 -19.60 -1.23
N LYS A 2 -7.22 -20.67 -2.02
CA LYS A 2 -6.18 -21.70 -2.16
C LYS A 2 -5.56 -21.53 -3.56
N ILE A 3 -4.37 -20.95 -3.63
CA ILE A 3 -3.61 -20.84 -4.89
C ILE A 3 -2.86 -22.17 -5.05
N THR A 4 -3.15 -22.92 -6.10
CA THR A 4 -2.36 -24.10 -6.47
C THR A 4 -1.15 -23.63 -7.27
N LEU A 5 0.03 -23.70 -6.66
CA LEU A 5 1.30 -23.35 -7.30
C LEU A 5 1.90 -24.55 -8.03
N HIS A 6 2.49 -24.31 -9.20
CA HIS A 6 3.19 -25.35 -9.94
C HIS A 6 4.42 -25.84 -9.13
N PRO A 7 4.71 -27.16 -9.08
CA PRO A 7 5.62 -27.73 -8.08
C PRO A 7 7.03 -27.11 -8.05
N GLU A 8 7.60 -26.72 -9.19
CA GLU A 8 8.96 -26.18 -9.26
C GLU A 8 9.13 -24.76 -8.73
N VAL A 9 8.05 -23.97 -8.59
CA VAL A 9 8.13 -22.59 -8.09
C VAL A 9 7.80 -22.47 -6.60
N GLN A 10 7.30 -23.53 -5.96
CA GLN A 10 6.78 -23.48 -4.57
C GLN A 10 7.83 -23.02 -3.55
N LYS A 11 9.11 -23.40 -3.73
CA LYS A 11 10.19 -23.07 -2.79
C LYS A 11 10.42 -21.56 -2.66
N ASN A 12 10.23 -20.81 -3.75
CA ASN A 12 10.55 -19.39 -3.83
C ASN A 12 9.29 -18.52 -4.03
N ALA A 13 8.11 -19.11 -3.88
CA ALA A 13 6.86 -18.39 -4.09
C ALA A 13 6.60 -17.40 -2.94
N VAL A 14 6.25 -16.17 -3.29
CA VAL A 14 5.80 -15.13 -2.35
C VAL A 14 4.35 -14.83 -2.67
N GLU A 15 3.46 -14.98 -1.69
CA GLU A 15 2.04 -14.67 -1.86
C GLU A 15 1.81 -13.16 -1.71
N ILE A 16 1.08 -12.57 -2.66
CA ILE A 16 0.62 -11.19 -2.57
C ILE A 16 -0.79 -11.20 -1.97
N LEU A 17 -0.91 -10.80 -0.70
CA LEU A 17 -2.18 -10.82 0.02
C LEU A 17 -3.14 -9.72 -0.42
N ALA A 18 -2.61 -8.57 -0.87
CA ALA A 18 -3.42 -7.45 -1.37
C ALA A 18 -2.61 -6.55 -2.30
N ILE A 19 -3.28 -5.99 -3.32
CA ILE A 19 -2.78 -4.89 -4.16
C ILE A 19 -3.92 -3.90 -4.29
N GLU A 20 -3.67 -2.64 -3.93
CA GLU A 20 -4.66 -1.58 -4.01
C GLU A 20 -4.07 -0.36 -4.72
N MET A 21 -4.91 0.28 -5.52
CA MET A 21 -4.56 1.52 -6.22
C MET A 21 -5.55 2.61 -5.81
N ALA A 22 -5.02 3.81 -5.61
CA ALA A 22 -5.79 5.01 -5.39
C ALA A 22 -5.27 6.11 -6.31
N THR A 23 -6.13 7.05 -6.65
CA THR A 23 -5.82 8.27 -7.40
C THR A 23 -6.06 9.47 -6.50
N ASP A 24 -5.75 10.66 -7.01
CA ASP A 24 -6.02 11.93 -6.34
C ASP A 24 -7.45 12.04 -5.80
N LEU A 25 -7.56 12.68 -4.64
CA LEU A 25 -8.82 12.98 -3.97
C LEU A 25 -9.09 14.49 -4.06
N PRO A 26 -10.31 14.97 -3.81
CA PRO A 26 -10.57 16.43 -3.76
C PRO A 26 -9.62 17.16 -2.80
N SER A 27 -9.20 16.49 -1.71
CA SER A 27 -8.23 17.02 -0.75
C SER A 27 -6.86 17.32 -1.35
N THR A 28 -6.50 16.75 -2.50
CA THR A 28 -5.29 17.11 -3.26
C THR A 28 -5.31 18.59 -3.67
N PHE A 29 -6.47 19.14 -4.03
CA PHE A 29 -6.59 20.48 -4.61
C PHE A 29 -7.26 21.50 -3.68
N ASP A 30 -8.15 21.05 -2.80
CA ASP A 30 -8.99 21.95 -2.00
C ASP A 30 -8.41 22.27 -0.60
N SER A 31 -7.32 21.61 -0.19
CA SER A 31 -6.85 21.64 1.19
C SER A 31 -5.81 22.72 1.51
N ASN A 32 -5.25 23.40 0.50
CA ASN A 32 -4.10 24.30 0.63
C ASN A 32 -2.93 23.69 1.45
N ASP A 33 -2.71 22.38 1.30
CA ASP A 33 -1.72 21.60 2.05
C ASP A 33 -0.86 20.78 1.09
N CYS A 34 0.44 21.10 1.06
CA CYS A 34 1.40 20.43 0.19
C CYS A 34 1.54 18.93 0.48
N MET A 35 1.27 18.45 1.71
CA MET A 35 1.32 17.02 2.01
C MET A 35 0.22 16.27 1.26
N ARG A 36 -0.98 16.84 1.18
CA ARG A 36 -2.10 16.25 0.44
C ARG A 36 -1.88 16.36 -1.06
N LEU A 37 -1.29 17.47 -1.52
CA LEU A 37 -0.89 17.65 -2.91
C LEU A 37 0.07 16.55 -3.39
N VAL A 38 1.03 16.14 -2.56
CA VAL A 38 1.97 15.03 -2.91
C VAL A 38 1.40 13.64 -2.62
N GLY A 39 0.10 13.53 -2.32
CA GLY A 39 -0.59 12.25 -2.26
C GLY A 39 -0.68 11.59 -0.87
N TYR A 40 -0.57 12.35 0.23
CA TYR A 40 -0.73 11.78 1.59
C TYR A 40 -2.05 11.01 1.76
N ASP A 41 -3.19 11.63 1.42
CA ASP A 41 -4.51 10.99 1.56
C ASP A 41 -4.69 9.83 0.57
N MET A 42 -4.09 9.93 -0.62
CA MET A 42 -4.08 8.86 -1.62
C MET A 42 -3.34 7.62 -1.11
N ALA A 43 -2.12 7.79 -0.61
CA ALA A 43 -1.31 6.72 -0.03
C ALA A 43 -2.00 6.10 1.19
N LYS A 44 -2.56 6.94 2.07
CA LYS A 44 -3.33 6.47 3.23
C LYS A 44 -4.54 5.62 2.80
N ARG A 45 -5.32 6.07 1.81
CA ARG A 45 -6.48 5.34 1.30
C ARG A 45 -6.09 3.99 0.70
N ALA A 46 -5.02 3.93 -0.08
CA ALA A 46 -4.53 2.68 -0.66
C ALA A 46 -4.04 1.71 0.44
N ALA A 47 -3.29 2.20 1.42
CA ALA A 47 -2.82 1.40 2.54
C ALA A 47 -3.98 0.85 3.40
N ASP A 48 -4.94 1.71 3.78
CA ASP A 48 -6.10 1.30 4.59
C ASP A 48 -6.90 0.19 3.90
N LYS A 49 -7.09 0.28 2.57
CA LYS A 49 -7.71 -0.80 1.78
C LYS A 49 -6.86 -2.05 1.74
N ALA A 50 -5.54 -1.93 1.51
CA ALA A 50 -4.66 -3.08 1.36
C ALA A 50 -4.59 -3.88 2.66
N TYR A 51 -4.50 -3.21 3.80
CA TYR A 51 -4.57 -3.84 5.13
C TYR A 51 -5.89 -4.55 5.36
N ALA A 52 -7.01 -3.92 4.99
CA ALA A 52 -8.33 -4.53 5.11
C ALA A 52 -8.48 -5.77 4.22
N THR A 53 -8.06 -5.70 2.94
CA THR A 53 -8.12 -6.81 1.97
C THR A 53 -7.22 -7.97 2.42
N ALA A 54 -6.01 -7.68 2.92
CA ALA A 54 -5.09 -8.68 3.44
C ALA A 54 -5.48 -9.23 4.82
N GLY A 55 -6.38 -8.56 5.54
CA GLY A 55 -6.81 -8.95 6.89
C GLY A 55 -5.73 -8.77 7.96
N ILE A 56 -4.84 -7.78 7.80
CA ILE A 56 -3.72 -7.49 8.72
C ILE A 56 -3.79 -6.06 9.25
N LYS A 57 -2.99 -5.75 10.27
CA LYS A 57 -2.79 -4.39 10.82
C LYS A 57 -1.42 -3.84 10.42
N PRO A 58 -1.24 -2.51 10.44
CA PRO A 58 0.08 -1.90 10.20
C PRO A 58 1.17 -2.43 11.15
N SER A 59 0.82 -2.76 12.40
CA SER A 59 1.72 -3.33 13.41
C SER A 59 2.24 -4.73 13.08
N ASP A 60 1.58 -5.43 12.15
CA ASP A 60 1.95 -6.79 11.75
C ASP A 60 3.03 -6.78 10.65
N VAL A 61 3.33 -5.61 10.08
CA VAL A 61 4.32 -5.43 9.01
C VAL A 61 5.73 -5.32 9.59
N GLN A 62 6.61 -6.22 9.15
CA GLN A 62 7.99 -6.30 9.65
C GLN A 62 8.99 -5.50 8.81
N VAL A 63 8.73 -5.36 7.51
CA VAL A 63 9.59 -4.67 6.54
C VAL A 63 8.70 -3.84 5.62
N VAL A 64 9.15 -2.64 5.29
CA VAL A 64 8.43 -1.73 4.39
C VAL A 64 9.39 -1.22 3.32
N GLU A 65 9.02 -1.39 2.06
CA GLU A 65 9.61 -0.67 0.93
C GLU A 65 8.64 0.46 0.51
N LEU A 66 9.14 1.68 0.36
CA LEU A 66 8.34 2.89 0.13
C LEU A 66 8.86 3.65 -1.10
N HIS A 67 8.05 4.56 -1.65
CA HIS A 67 8.45 5.40 -2.79
C HIS A 67 9.72 6.24 -2.53
N GLY A 68 9.96 6.66 -1.28
CA GLY A 68 11.27 7.16 -0.82
C GLY A 68 11.77 8.48 -1.42
N THR A 69 10.98 9.17 -2.25
CA THR A 69 11.43 10.33 -3.05
C THR A 69 11.70 11.61 -2.24
N ILE A 70 11.13 11.76 -1.03
CA ILE A 70 11.38 12.94 -0.20
C ILE A 70 11.40 12.61 1.29
N SER A 71 12.30 13.26 2.03
CA SER A 71 12.34 13.25 3.48
C SER A 71 12.12 14.68 3.98
N ILE A 72 11.14 14.89 4.84
CA ILE A 72 10.94 16.15 5.56
C ILE A 72 11.75 16.07 6.85
N ARG A 73 12.72 16.97 6.99
CA ARG A 73 13.37 17.29 8.27
C ARG A 73 12.71 18.50 8.89
#